data_AF-A0AAW4BJY0-F1
#
_entry.id   AF-A0AAW4BJY0-F1
#
_cell.length_a   1.000
_cell.length_b   1.000
_cell.length_c   1.000
_cell.angle_alpha   90.00
_cell.angle_beta   90.00
_cell.angle_gamma   90.00
#
_symmetry.space_group_name_H-M   'P 1'
#
loop_
_entity.id
_entity.type
_entity.pdbx_description
1 polymer ?
#
loop_
_entity_poly.entity_id
_entity_poly.type
_entity_poly.pdbx_seq_one_letter_code
_entity_poly.pdbx_strand_id
1 'polypeptide(L)'
;LLSQSDSIRRLLVGGVYHVDEQQRDPRLHASEPRSILHRQVDAWMKEISPGISVTSKLFEDASVAVNVFDQNASKSLKPHNVGFGVSYALSIVTALLYTRVGGLVILENPEAHLHPRGQSYLGRLIALTAQAGVQVIVETHSDHLINGMRLMPRLGLADASKMKIYQVYADLEDKCSKVIPITVNEQGELSEWPEQFFDQQLIDMDILMSGRDQ
;
A
#
# COMPACT_ATOMS: atom_id res chain seq x y z
N LEU A 1 10.46 2.86 14.40
CA LEU A 1 9.72 2.01 15.37
C LEU A 1 9.29 0.67 14.77
N LEU A 2 8.68 0.62 13.58
CA LEU A 2 8.27 -0.65 12.94
C LEU A 2 9.45 -1.52 12.45
N SER A 3 10.50 -0.88 11.95
CA SER A 3 11.75 -1.51 11.48
C SER A 3 12.75 -1.84 12.59
N GLN A 4 12.36 -1.62 13.85
CA GLN A 4 13.13 -1.88 15.08
C GLN A 4 12.39 -2.85 16.01
N SER A 5 11.67 -3.83 15.44
CA SER A 5 11.07 -4.92 16.22
C SER A 5 12.17 -5.88 16.71
N ASP A 6 13.02 -5.41 17.63
CA ASP A 6 13.99 -6.22 18.37
C ASP A 6 13.26 -7.00 19.46
N SER A 7 12.95 -8.25 19.15
CA SER A 7 12.92 -9.29 20.17
C SER A 7 13.47 -10.59 19.57
N ILE A 8 14.76 -10.58 19.25
CA ILE A 8 15.62 -11.77 19.29
C ILE A 8 16.87 -11.39 20.12
N ARG A 9 17.25 -12.30 21.02
CA ARG A 9 18.23 -12.15 22.11
C ARG A 9 19.48 -11.33 21.74
N ARG A 10 19.88 -10.49 22.72
CA ARG A 10 21.11 -9.67 22.78
C ARG A 10 22.35 -10.32 22.15
N LEU A 11 22.90 -9.63 21.15
CA LEU A 11 24.34 -9.49 20.97
C LEU A 11 24.64 -7.99 21.03
N LEU A 12 25.29 -7.58 22.13
CA LEU A 12 25.74 -6.21 22.37
C LEU A 12 26.83 -5.84 21.37
N VAL A 13 26.54 -4.91 20.46
CA VAL A 13 27.53 -4.01 19.83
C VAL A 13 26.88 -2.62 19.75
N GLY A 14 27.63 -1.60 20.17
CA GLY A 14 27.13 -0.30 20.62
C GLY A 14 26.41 0.54 19.56
N GLY A 15 25.50 1.39 20.06
CA GLY A 15 24.81 2.42 19.30
C GLY A 15 23.45 2.73 19.90
N VAL A 16 23.41 3.47 21.02
CA VAL A 16 22.16 4.05 21.52
C VAL A 16 21.75 5.15 20.55
N TYR A 17 20.76 4.88 19.70
CA TYR A 17 20.10 5.93 18.93
C TYR A 17 18.96 6.49 19.79
N HIS A 18 19.07 7.78 20.14
CA HIS A 18 17.94 8.55 20.64
C HIS A 18 16.82 8.48 19.60
N VAL A 19 15.69 7.86 19.95
CA VAL A 19 14.45 8.01 19.18
C VAL A 19 13.84 9.32 19.65
N ASP A 20 13.89 10.34 18.79
CA ASP A 20 13.19 11.61 19.03
C ASP A 20 11.70 11.30 19.23
N GLU A 21 11.14 11.68 20.38
CA GLU A 21 9.73 11.45 20.76
C GLU A 21 8.73 12.21 19.85
N GLN A 22 9.20 13.08 18.96
CA GLN A 22 8.36 14.06 18.26
C GLN A 22 7.76 13.60 16.92
N GLN A 23 8.06 12.42 16.38
CA GLN A 23 7.42 11.96 15.15
C GLN A 23 7.07 10.48 15.15
N ARG A 24 5.84 10.20 15.57
CA ARG A 24 5.23 8.87 15.47
C ARG A 24 5.19 8.45 14.00
N ASP A 25 5.65 7.24 13.70
CA ASP A 25 5.71 6.68 12.33
C ASP A 25 4.29 6.73 11.71
N PRO A 26 4.08 7.45 10.58
CA PRO A 26 2.76 7.67 10.00
C PRO A 26 2.11 6.38 9.48
N ARG A 27 2.88 5.31 9.32
CA ARG A 27 2.38 3.99 8.88
C ARG A 27 1.72 3.18 10.00
N LEU A 28 1.79 3.64 11.25
CA LEU A 28 1.15 2.94 12.36
C LEU A 28 -0.38 2.95 12.21
N HIS A 29 -0.96 1.76 12.20
CA HIS A 29 -2.41 1.59 12.09
C HIS A 29 -3.12 2.01 13.38
N ALA A 30 -4.19 2.79 13.25
CA ALA A 30 -4.89 3.38 14.40
C ALA A 30 -5.52 2.32 15.33
N SER A 31 -5.93 1.17 14.81
CA SER A 31 -6.53 0.08 15.60
C SER A 31 -5.51 -0.78 16.37
N GLU A 32 -4.20 -0.65 16.08
CA GLU A 32 -3.16 -1.43 16.76
C GLU A 32 -2.24 -0.49 17.56
N PRO A 33 -2.34 -0.46 18.89
CA PRO A 33 -1.54 0.44 19.72
C PRO A 33 -0.06 0.05 19.76
N ARG A 34 0.29 -1.22 19.52
CA ARG A 34 1.68 -1.69 19.59
C ARG A 34 2.39 -1.48 18.25
N SER A 35 3.60 -0.95 18.30
CA SER A 35 4.45 -0.72 17.11
C SER A 35 5.16 -1.98 16.59
N ILE A 36 4.72 -3.17 16.97
CA ILE A 36 5.37 -4.43 16.60
C ILE A 36 4.99 -4.77 15.16
N LEU A 37 5.99 -5.06 14.31
CA LEU A 37 5.81 -5.23 12.87
C LEU A 37 4.71 -6.23 12.49
N HIS A 38 4.74 -7.46 13.03
CA HIS A 38 3.76 -8.48 12.64
C HIS A 38 2.32 -8.09 12.99
N ARG A 39 2.10 -7.32 14.07
CA ARG A 39 0.76 -6.84 14.45
C ARG A 39 0.28 -5.74 13.51
N GLN A 40 1.21 -4.89 13.08
CA GLN A 40 0.92 -3.78 12.17
C GLN A 40 0.67 -4.30 10.74
N VAL A 41 1.42 -5.33 10.32
CA VAL A 41 1.12 -6.10 9.12
C VAL A 41 -0.29 -6.70 9.20
N ASP A 42 -0.64 -7.40 10.28
CA ASP A 42 -1.98 -7.97 10.46
C ASP A 42 -3.09 -6.91 10.44
N ALA A 43 -2.88 -5.76 11.11
CA ALA A 43 -3.82 -4.65 11.13
C ALA A 43 -4.09 -4.07 9.72
N TRP A 44 -3.04 -3.82 8.94
CA TRP A 44 -3.18 -3.37 7.55
C TRP A 44 -3.80 -4.44 6.64
N MET A 45 -3.42 -5.71 6.82
CA MET A 45 -4.01 -6.82 6.07
C MET A 45 -5.51 -6.96 6.31
N LYS A 46 -6.01 -6.66 7.53
CA LYS A 46 -7.44 -6.65 7.84
C LYS A 46 -8.22 -5.56 7.10
N GLU A 47 -7.61 -4.42 6.81
CA GLU A 47 -8.24 -3.37 6.00
C GLU A 47 -8.23 -3.73 4.51
N ILE A 48 -7.11 -4.26 4.02
CA ILE A 48 -6.91 -4.61 2.61
C ILE A 48 -7.74 -5.84 2.21
N SER A 49 -7.83 -6.83 3.10
CA SER A 49 -8.62 -8.05 2.90
C SER A 49 -9.44 -8.38 4.15
N PRO A 50 -10.64 -7.78 4.30
CA PRO A 50 -11.51 -8.01 5.45
C PRO A 50 -11.79 -9.49 5.69
N GLY A 51 -11.79 -9.88 6.96
CA GLY A 51 -12.03 -11.27 7.38
C GLY A 51 -10.78 -12.15 7.36
N ILE A 52 -9.61 -11.62 6.98
CA ILE A 52 -8.33 -12.32 7.05
C ILE A 52 -7.51 -11.79 8.22
N SER A 53 -6.93 -12.71 9.00
CA SER A 53 -5.88 -12.39 9.97
C SER A 53 -4.62 -13.17 9.64
N VAL A 54 -3.46 -12.53 9.77
CA VAL A 54 -2.16 -13.13 9.51
C VAL A 54 -1.44 -13.31 10.83
N THR A 55 -1.15 -14.56 11.19
CA THR A 55 -0.37 -14.89 12.39
C THR A 55 0.83 -15.75 12.00
N SER A 56 2.01 -15.46 12.52
CA SER A 56 3.19 -16.30 12.31
C SER A 56 3.35 -17.31 13.44
N LYS A 57 3.56 -18.58 13.12
CA LYS A 57 3.97 -19.61 14.08
C LYS A 57 5.45 -19.93 13.87
N LEU A 58 6.22 -19.89 14.95
CA LEU A 58 7.63 -20.29 14.96
C LEU A 58 7.72 -21.78 15.33
N PHE A 59 8.42 -22.56 14.51
CA PHE A 59 8.81 -23.92 14.83
C PHE A 59 10.29 -23.90 15.21
N GLU A 60 10.57 -23.74 16.50
CA GLU A 60 11.92 -23.54 17.04
C GLU A 60 12.87 -24.69 16.68
N ASP A 61 12.38 -25.93 16.73
CA ASP A 61 13.16 -27.14 16.40
C ASP A 61 13.60 -27.21 14.93
N ALA A 62 12.88 -26.52 14.04
CA ALA A 62 13.17 -26.49 12.61
C ALA A 62 13.81 -25.17 12.15
N SER A 63 13.90 -24.16 13.03
CA SER A 63 14.24 -22.77 12.64
C SER A 63 13.39 -22.22 11.50
N VAL A 64 12.12 -22.65 11.39
CA VAL A 64 11.19 -22.21 10.34
C VAL A 64 10.06 -21.39 10.96
N ALA A 65 9.76 -20.24 10.35
CA ALA A 65 8.54 -19.48 10.61
C ALA A 65 7.53 -19.75 9.49
N VAL A 66 6.29 -20.10 9.87
CA VAL A 66 5.20 -20.34 8.92
C VAL A 66 4.10 -19.32 9.16
N ASN A 67 3.70 -18.63 8.10
CA ASN A 67 2.51 -17.76 8.14
C ASN A 67 1.26 -18.63 8.12
N VAL A 68 0.34 -18.36 9.04
CA VAL A 68 -0.98 -18.97 9.14
C VAL A 68 -2.01 -17.87 8.91
N PHE A 69 -2.95 -18.13 8.01
CA PHE A 69 -4.02 -17.20 7.70
C PHE A 69 -5.31 -17.71 8.32
N ASP A 70 -5.97 -16.91 9.15
CA ASP A 70 -7.29 -17.25 9.65
C ASP A 70 -8.34 -16.49 8.85
N GLN A 71 -9.31 -17.22 8.26
CA GLN A 71 -10.46 -16.62 7.60
C GLN A 71 -11.69 -16.69 8.52
N ASN A 72 -12.34 -15.55 8.76
CA ASN A 72 -13.56 -15.42 9.57
C ASN A 72 -13.47 -16.12 10.94
N ALA A 73 -12.30 -16.05 11.59
CA ALA A 73 -12.02 -16.60 12.92
C ALA A 73 -12.38 -18.10 13.13
N SER A 74 -12.54 -18.87 12.06
CA SER A 74 -13.10 -20.23 12.11
C SER A 74 -12.27 -21.28 11.36
N LYS A 75 -11.36 -20.88 10.47
CA LYS A 75 -10.52 -21.83 9.73
C LYS A 75 -9.10 -21.29 9.53
N SER A 76 -8.12 -21.99 10.13
CA SER A 76 -6.70 -21.76 9.83
C SER A 76 -6.34 -22.37 8.48
N LEU A 77 -6.00 -21.50 7.54
CA LEU A 77 -5.57 -21.82 6.19
C LEU A 77 -4.05 -21.71 6.10
N LYS A 78 -3.46 -22.67 5.40
CA LYS A 78 -2.06 -22.58 4.97
C LYS A 78 -1.93 -21.52 3.87
N PRO A 79 -0.76 -20.88 3.68
CA PRO A 79 -0.56 -19.86 2.65
C PRO A 79 -1.00 -20.27 1.23
N HIS A 80 -0.84 -21.55 0.90
CA HIS A 80 -1.25 -22.11 -0.40
C HIS A 80 -2.77 -22.35 -0.55
N ASN A 81 -3.55 -22.18 0.54
CA ASN A 81 -5.00 -22.35 0.57
C ASN A 81 -5.74 -21.00 0.71
N VAL A 82 -5.04 -19.89 0.52
CA VAL A 82 -5.60 -18.53 0.54
C VAL A 82 -5.58 -17.98 -0.88
N GLY A 83 -6.58 -17.16 -1.24
CA GLY A 83 -6.63 -16.53 -2.55
C GLY A 83 -5.36 -15.72 -2.84
N PHE A 84 -4.91 -15.76 -4.10
CA PHE A 84 -3.63 -15.17 -4.55
C PHE A 84 -3.42 -13.72 -4.09
N GLY A 85 -4.48 -12.89 -4.10
CA GLY A 85 -4.39 -11.48 -3.68
C GLY A 85 -3.91 -11.26 -2.24
N VAL A 86 -4.12 -12.22 -1.33
CA VAL A 86 -3.76 -12.09 0.09
C VAL A 86 -2.26 -12.35 0.30
N SER A 87 -1.74 -13.38 -0.39
CA SER A 87 -0.32 -13.72 -0.32
C SER A 87 0.55 -12.65 -0.98
N TYR A 88 0.07 -12.04 -2.07
CA TYR A 88 0.73 -10.91 -2.74
C TYR A 88 0.64 -9.63 -1.89
N ALA A 89 -0.53 -9.29 -1.34
CA ALA A 89 -0.66 -8.13 -0.48
C ALA A 89 0.21 -8.24 0.78
N LEU A 90 0.35 -9.44 1.36
CA LEU A 90 1.19 -9.63 2.54
C LEU A 90 2.65 -9.24 2.31
N SER A 91 3.25 -9.66 1.19
CA SER A 91 4.64 -9.32 0.88
C SER A 91 4.81 -7.81 0.64
N ILE A 92 3.87 -7.18 -0.06
CA ILE A 92 3.87 -5.73 -0.32
C ILE A 92 3.73 -4.95 0.99
N VAL A 93 2.73 -5.27 1.82
CA VAL A 93 2.51 -4.62 3.13
C VAL A 93 3.74 -4.79 4.02
N THR A 94 4.33 -5.98 4.05
CA THR A 94 5.55 -6.24 4.81
C THR A 94 6.71 -5.39 4.32
N ALA A 95 6.93 -5.29 3.01
CA ALA A 95 7.99 -4.46 2.43
C ALA A 95 7.80 -2.97 2.77
N LEU A 96 6.58 -2.45 2.66
CA LEU A 96 6.26 -1.05 2.97
C LEU A 96 6.47 -0.71 4.45
N LEU A 97 6.12 -1.60 5.37
CA LEU A 97 6.29 -1.39 6.81
C LEU A 97 7.71 -1.66 7.31
N TYR A 98 8.43 -2.59 6.67
CA TYR A 98 9.79 -2.97 7.07
C TYR A 98 10.84 -1.96 6.60
N THR A 99 10.65 -1.36 5.42
CA THR A 99 11.63 -0.45 4.82
C THR A 99 11.84 0.80 5.69
N ARG A 100 13.11 1.16 5.89
CA ARG A 100 13.53 2.28 6.72
C ARG A 100 13.54 3.58 5.93
N VAL A 101 13.47 4.70 6.65
CA VAL A 101 13.63 6.06 6.09
C VAL A 101 14.87 6.10 5.18
N GLY A 102 14.74 6.69 3.99
CA GLY A 102 15.78 6.73 2.96
C GLY A 102 15.87 5.47 2.09
N GLY A 103 15.07 4.44 2.35
CA GLY A 103 14.96 3.24 1.52
C GLY A 103 14.13 3.44 0.26
N LEU A 104 14.16 2.44 -0.62
CA LEU A 104 13.41 2.38 -1.88
C LEU A 104 12.54 1.12 -1.93
N VAL A 105 11.28 1.28 -2.34
CA VAL A 105 10.37 0.19 -2.68
C VAL A 105 9.87 0.40 -4.11
N ILE A 106 9.96 -0.62 -4.95
CA ILE A 106 9.41 -0.60 -6.32
C ILE A 106 8.29 -1.63 -6.38
N LEU A 107 7.13 -1.22 -6.86
CA LEU A 107 5.93 -2.05 -6.94
C LEU A 107 5.40 -2.03 -8.38
N GLU A 108 5.27 -3.21 -8.97
CA GLU A 108 4.61 -3.43 -10.27
C GLU A 108 3.24 -4.07 -10.03
N ASN A 109 2.20 -3.44 -10.55
CA ASN A 109 0.78 -3.78 -10.36
C ASN A 109 0.42 -4.29 -8.94
N PRO A 110 0.71 -3.54 -7.85
CA PRO A 110 0.45 -3.99 -6.48
C PRO A 110 -1.03 -4.25 -6.16
N GLU A 111 -1.94 -3.74 -6.99
CA GLU A 111 -3.39 -3.94 -6.92
C GLU A 111 -3.88 -5.33 -7.38
N ALA A 112 -3.01 -6.12 -8.03
CA ALA A 112 -3.42 -7.33 -8.71
C ALA A 112 -4.15 -8.29 -7.76
N HIS A 113 -5.31 -8.80 -8.21
CA HIS A 113 -6.16 -9.73 -7.46
C HIS A 113 -6.76 -9.18 -6.15
N LEU A 114 -6.66 -7.87 -5.89
CA LEU A 114 -7.35 -7.22 -4.78
C LEU A 114 -8.71 -6.67 -5.21
N HIS A 115 -9.67 -6.71 -4.29
CA HIS A 115 -10.92 -5.97 -4.45
C HIS A 115 -10.66 -4.45 -4.46
N PRO A 116 -11.50 -3.65 -5.15
CA PRO A 116 -11.39 -2.18 -5.18
C PRO A 116 -11.12 -1.51 -3.83
N ARG A 117 -11.83 -1.95 -2.78
CA ARG A 117 -11.59 -1.47 -1.42
C ARG A 117 -10.15 -1.74 -0.95
N GLY A 118 -9.66 -2.96 -1.17
CA GLY A 118 -8.30 -3.36 -0.80
C GLY A 118 -7.23 -2.56 -1.54
N GLN A 119 -7.46 -2.29 -2.83
CA GLN A 119 -6.59 -1.42 -3.63
C GLN A 119 -6.54 -0.01 -3.04
N SER A 120 -7.68 0.57 -2.66
CA SER A 120 -7.71 1.88 -2.01
C SER A 120 -6.93 1.91 -0.68
N TYR A 121 -7.08 0.91 0.18
CA TYR A 121 -6.32 0.84 1.44
C TYR A 121 -4.83 0.60 1.24
N LEU A 122 -4.45 -0.18 0.23
CA LEU A 122 -3.05 -0.34 -0.15
C LEU A 122 -2.43 0.99 -0.62
N GLY A 123 -3.17 1.76 -1.43
CA GLY A 123 -2.77 3.09 -1.86
C GLY A 123 -2.53 4.04 -0.67
N ARG A 124 -3.39 3.98 0.36
CA ARG A 124 -3.19 4.75 1.59
C ARG A 124 -1.86 4.40 2.27
N LEU A 125 -1.57 3.11 2.44
CA LEU A 125 -0.32 2.66 3.05
C LEU A 125 0.91 3.09 2.23
N ILE A 126 0.84 3.04 0.90
CA ILE A 126 1.91 3.51 0.01
C ILE A 126 2.19 5.00 0.25
N ALA A 127 1.16 5.85 0.27
CA ALA A 127 1.30 7.28 0.51
C ALA A 127 1.84 7.59 1.94
N LEU A 128 1.40 6.85 2.96
CA LEU A 128 1.98 6.96 4.31
C LEU A 128 3.44 6.50 4.37
N THR A 129 3.82 5.53 3.52
CA THR A 129 5.20 5.07 3.42
C THR A 129 6.10 6.12 2.77
N ALA A 130 5.61 6.80 1.73
CA ALA A 130 6.26 7.99 1.19
C ALA A 130 6.37 9.12 2.23
N GLN A 131 5.29 9.34 3.01
CA GLN A 131 5.30 10.32 4.10
C GLN A 131 6.35 10.00 5.16
N ALA A 132 6.57 8.72 5.49
CA ALA A 132 7.61 8.25 6.40
C ALA A 132 9.05 8.44 5.87
N GLY A 133 9.22 8.97 4.64
CA GLY A 133 10.52 9.25 4.05
C GLY A 133 11.13 8.06 3.31
N VAL A 134 10.32 7.10 2.87
CA VAL A 134 10.72 6.01 1.97
C VAL A 134 10.37 6.43 0.53
N GLN A 135 11.26 6.22 -0.44
CA GLN A 135 10.90 6.40 -1.83
C GLN A 135 10.09 5.19 -2.30
N VAL A 136 8.89 5.43 -2.86
CA VAL A 136 8.07 4.37 -3.44
C VAL A 136 7.81 4.68 -4.90
N ILE A 137 8.17 3.74 -5.79
CA ILE A 137 7.88 3.81 -7.23
C ILE A 137 6.81 2.77 -7.50
N VAL A 138 5.71 3.19 -8.13
CA VAL A 138 4.57 2.32 -8.39
C VAL A 138 4.18 2.42 -9.85
N GLU A 139 4.05 1.27 -10.48
CA GLU A 139 3.40 1.10 -11.78
C GLU A 139 2.02 0.46 -11.54
N THR A 140 0.97 1.12 -12.03
CA THR A 140 -0.42 0.74 -11.73
C THR A 140 -1.37 1.15 -12.84
N HIS A 141 -2.39 0.34 -13.04
CA HIS A 141 -3.55 0.63 -13.89
C HIS A 141 -4.83 0.85 -13.07
N SER A 142 -4.72 0.97 -11.75
CA SER A 142 -5.84 1.08 -10.83
C SER A 142 -6.11 2.53 -10.44
N ASP A 143 -7.27 3.03 -10.86
CA ASP A 143 -7.86 4.26 -10.37
C ASP A 143 -8.11 4.19 -8.85
N HIS A 144 -8.54 3.04 -8.33
CA HIS A 144 -8.78 2.82 -6.90
C HIS A 144 -7.51 2.95 -6.06
N LEU A 145 -6.36 2.46 -6.54
CA LEU A 145 -5.07 2.60 -5.88
C LEU A 145 -4.64 4.08 -5.83
N ILE A 146 -4.75 4.77 -6.97
CA ILE A 146 -4.42 6.20 -7.07
C ILE A 146 -5.34 7.04 -6.19
N ASN A 147 -6.64 6.78 -6.20
CA ASN A 147 -7.61 7.42 -5.32
C ASN A 147 -7.28 7.14 -3.84
N GLY A 148 -6.88 5.92 -3.51
CA GLY A 148 -6.37 5.55 -2.18
C GLY A 148 -5.19 6.42 -1.72
N MET A 149 -4.21 6.64 -2.59
CA MET A 149 -3.06 7.51 -2.32
C MET A 149 -3.48 8.97 -2.11
N ARG A 150 -4.33 9.51 -3.00
CA ARG A 150 -4.80 10.91 -2.98
C ARG A 150 -5.69 11.26 -1.78
N LEU A 151 -6.32 10.25 -1.16
CA LEU A 151 -7.06 10.47 0.08
C LEU A 151 -6.15 10.90 1.24
N MET A 152 -4.86 10.54 1.24
CA MET A 152 -3.95 10.87 2.33
C MET A 152 -3.66 12.38 2.47
N PRO A 153 -3.34 13.13 1.40
CA PRO A 153 -3.27 14.60 1.50
C PRO A 153 -4.62 15.23 1.84
N ARG A 154 -5.73 14.75 1.25
CA ARG A 154 -7.08 15.24 1.58
C ARG A 154 -7.43 15.09 3.06
N LEU A 155 -6.93 14.04 3.72
CA LEU A 155 -7.13 13.79 5.15
C LEU A 155 -6.06 14.45 6.04
N GLY A 156 -5.11 15.19 5.46
CA GLY A 156 -3.99 15.82 6.19
C GLY A 156 -3.01 14.82 6.79
N LEU A 157 -2.94 13.60 6.25
CA LEU A 157 -2.10 12.50 6.75
C LEU A 157 -0.80 12.33 5.96
N ALA A 158 -0.72 12.89 4.76
CA ALA A 158 0.49 12.93 3.94
C ALA A 158 0.59 14.28 3.22
N ASP A 159 1.80 14.72 2.92
CA ASP A 159 2.04 15.95 2.16
C ASP A 159 1.80 15.70 0.66
N ALA A 160 1.00 16.54 0.00
CA ALA A 160 0.68 16.37 -1.41
C ALA A 160 1.93 16.47 -2.30
N SER A 161 2.94 17.25 -1.89
CA SER A 161 4.20 17.43 -2.61
C SER A 161 5.04 16.15 -2.73
N LYS A 162 4.78 15.15 -1.86
CA LYS A 162 5.45 13.84 -1.90
C LYS A 162 4.82 12.88 -2.90
N MET A 163 3.72 13.26 -3.54
CA MET A 163 3.04 12.46 -4.55
C MET A 163 3.25 13.09 -5.93
N LYS A 164 3.77 12.28 -6.87
CA LYS A 164 3.88 12.64 -8.28
C LYS A 164 3.33 11.50 -9.11
N ILE A 165 2.46 11.82 -10.05
CA ILE A 165 1.87 10.85 -10.97
C ILE A 165 2.43 11.16 -12.35
N TYR A 166 2.79 10.11 -13.09
CA TYR A 166 3.20 10.22 -14.48
C TYR A 166 2.27 9.34 -15.30
N GLN A 167 1.43 9.95 -16.13
CA GLN A 167 0.69 9.19 -17.12
C GLN A 167 1.63 8.89 -18.29
N VAL A 168 1.76 7.61 -18.62
CA VAL A 168 2.55 7.16 -19.76
C VAL A 168 1.60 6.62 -20.81
N TYR A 169 1.72 7.11 -22.04
CA TYR A 169 0.93 6.63 -23.18
C TYR A 169 1.82 6.48 -24.41
N ALA A 170 1.38 5.62 -25.32
CA ALA A 170 2.04 5.42 -26.60
C ALA A 170 1.57 6.48 -27.59
N ASP A 171 2.50 7.25 -28.13
CA ASP A 171 2.25 8.09 -29.29
C ASP A 171 2.41 7.25 -30.56
N LEU A 172 1.29 7.04 -31.26
CA LEU A 172 1.24 6.21 -32.47
C LEU A 172 1.86 6.91 -33.69
N GLU A 173 1.92 8.24 -33.70
CA GLU A 173 2.53 9.02 -34.78
C GLU A 173 4.04 9.03 -34.65
N ASP A 174 4.54 9.39 -33.47
CA ASP A 174 5.97 9.51 -33.19
C ASP A 174 6.65 8.17 -32.83
N LYS A 175 5.86 7.09 -32.69
CA LYS A 175 6.29 5.74 -32.25
C LYS A 175 7.14 5.77 -30.98
N CYS A 176 6.81 6.67 -30.06
CA CYS A 176 7.52 6.86 -28.80
C CYS A 176 6.54 6.92 -27.63
N SER A 177 7.05 6.74 -26.40
CA SER A 177 6.25 6.96 -25.20
C SER A 177 6.29 8.43 -24.82
N LYS A 178 5.12 9.04 -24.62
CA LYS A 178 4.98 10.38 -24.05
C LYS A 178 4.59 10.26 -22.57
N VAL A 179 5.02 11.25 -21.79
CA VAL A 179 4.81 11.29 -20.34
C VAL A 179 4.18 12.62 -19.96
N ILE A 180 3.02 12.57 -19.30
CA ILE A 180 2.35 13.74 -18.75
C ILE A 180 2.52 13.73 -17.23
N PRO A 181 3.21 14.73 -16.64
CA PRO A 181 3.29 14.86 -15.20
C PRO A 181 1.96 15.40 -14.64
N ILE A 182 1.42 14.71 -13.66
CA ILE A 182 0.19 15.08 -12.95
C ILE A 182 0.54 15.31 -11.49
N THR A 183 0.15 16.48 -10.98
CA THR A 183 0.34 16.86 -9.58
C THR A 183 -0.95 16.66 -8.79
N VAL A 184 -0.80 16.44 -7.49
CA VAL A 184 -1.91 16.33 -6.54
C VAL A 184 -1.83 17.51 -5.58
N ASN A 185 -2.96 18.18 -5.31
CA ASN A 185 -3.03 19.25 -4.30
C ASN A 185 -3.45 18.72 -2.92
N GLU A 186 -3.47 19.60 -1.92
CA GLU A 186 -3.89 19.26 -0.54
C GLU A 186 -5.36 18.83 -0.44
N GLN A 187 -6.18 19.16 -1.44
CA GLN A 187 -7.56 18.69 -1.55
C GLN A 187 -7.66 17.31 -2.21
N GLY A 188 -6.53 16.71 -2.59
CA GLY A 188 -6.46 15.44 -3.29
C GLY A 188 -6.90 15.52 -4.76
N GLU A 189 -7.03 16.71 -5.34
CA GLU A 189 -7.43 16.93 -6.73
C GLU A 189 -6.22 16.79 -7.65
N LEU A 190 -6.46 16.31 -8.89
CA LEU A 190 -5.41 16.23 -9.92
C LEU A 190 -5.34 17.54 -10.68
N SER A 191 -4.13 17.94 -11.08
CA SER A 191 -3.95 19.07 -12.00
C SER A 191 -4.50 18.80 -13.40
N GLU A 192 -4.47 17.53 -13.82
CA GLU A 192 -4.97 17.06 -15.12
C GLU A 192 -5.64 15.70 -14.89
N TRP A 193 -6.80 15.49 -15.51
CA TRP A 193 -7.47 14.20 -15.50
C TRP A 193 -7.14 13.45 -16.78
N PRO A 194 -6.38 12.35 -16.71
CA PRO A 194 -5.98 11.65 -17.91
C PRO A 194 -7.17 10.97 -18.57
N GLU A 195 -7.42 11.37 -19.82
CA GLU A 195 -8.45 10.79 -20.68
C GLU A 195 -8.25 9.28 -20.81
N GLN A 196 -9.37 8.56 -20.87
CA GLN A 196 -9.49 7.10 -20.97
C GLN A 196 -8.95 6.30 -19.78
N PHE A 197 -8.38 6.95 -18.76
CA PHE A 197 -7.87 6.27 -17.56
C PHE A 197 -8.77 6.45 -16.33
N PHE A 198 -9.20 7.69 -16.00
CA PHE A 198 -10.09 7.93 -14.86
C PHE A 198 -11.55 8.22 -15.24
N ASP A 199 -11.81 8.56 -16.50
CA ASP A 199 -13.10 8.98 -17.02
C ASP A 199 -13.91 7.84 -17.64
N GLN A 200 -13.29 6.71 -18.01
CA GLN A 200 -13.98 5.58 -18.64
C GLN A 200 -15.18 5.09 -17.81
N GLN A 201 -15.05 5.00 -16.48
CA GLN A 201 -16.19 4.63 -15.62
C GLN A 201 -17.31 5.67 -15.66
N LEU A 202 -16.99 6.97 -15.77
CA LEU A 202 -17.99 8.03 -15.87
C LEU A 202 -18.67 8.01 -17.23
N ILE A 203 -17.91 7.77 -18.30
CA ILE A 203 -18.41 7.59 -19.67
C ILE A 203 -19.36 6.40 -19.70
N ASP A 204 -18.94 5.24 -19.21
CA ASP A 204 -19.75 4.03 -19.15
C ASP A 204 -21.03 4.26 -18.32
N MET A 205 -20.95 4.98 -17.20
CA MET A 205 -22.10 5.30 -16.37
C MET A 205 -23.08 6.24 -17.09
N ASP A 206 -22.58 7.24 -17.82
CA ASP A 206 -23.42 8.13 -18.63
C ASP A 206 -24.12 7.34 -19.75
N ILE A 207 -23.42 6.43 -20.43
CA ILE A 207 -24.00 5.55 -21.46
C ILE A 207 -25.06 4.63 -20.83
N LEU A 208 -24.77 4.04 -19.66
CA LEU A 208 -25.73 3.18 -18.95
C LEU A 208 -26.99 3.94 -18.52
N MET A 209 -26.86 5.20 -18.11
CA MET A 209 -27.99 6.05 -17.71
C MET A 209 -28.77 6.61 -18.90
N SER A 210 -28.08 6.96 -19.99
CA SER A 210 -28.66 7.64 -21.15
C SER A 210 -29.13 6.67 -22.25
N GLY A 211 -28.56 5.46 -22.30
CA GLY A 211 -28.74 4.48 -23.36
C GLY A 211 -28.15 4.89 -24.71
N ARG A 212 -27.24 5.88 -24.73
CA ARG A 212 -26.63 6.42 -25.95
C ARG A 212 -25.12 6.35 -25.85
N ASP A 213 -24.50 5.75 -26.85
CA ASP A 213 -23.05 5.79 -27.07
C ASP A 213 -22.78 7.01 -27.96
N GLN A 214 -21.99 7.98 -27.49
CA GLN A 214 -21.70 9.22 -28.23
C GLN A 214 -20.66 8.99 -29.32
#